data_AF-A0A519TV24-F1
#
_entry.id   AF-A0A519TV24-F1
#
_cell.length_a   1.000
_cell.length_b   1.000
_cell.length_c   1.000
_cell.angle_alpha   90.00
_cell.angle_beta   90.00
_cell.angle_gamma   90.00
#
_symmetry.space_group_name_H-M   'P 1'
#
loop_
_entity.id
_entity.type
_entity.pdbx_description
1 polymer ?
#
loop_
_entity_poly.entity_id
_entity_poly.type
_entity_poly.pdbx_seq_one_letter_code
_entity_poly.pdbx_strand_id
1 'polypeptide(L)'
;NNILFLFDEPESFLHPNFISIFSEIVCYFTNRLYCIAITATHSIYLVKNSLQENIVVFRKNDEKIELEKPSFNTFGANLNSLSYFIFGFESPLEHEESVIKKIVEIERYTQKSFIELIDKYGKILSSETIDRIYMKLQNEKS
;
A
#
# COMPACT_ATOMS: atom_id res chain seq x y z
N ASN A 1 -13.22 -25.30 -25.69
CA ASN A 1 -11.88 -24.65 -25.59
C ASN A 1 -11.86 -23.79 -24.37
N ASN A 2 -11.15 -24.23 -23.33
CA ASN A 2 -10.94 -23.43 -22.12
C ASN A 2 -9.50 -22.95 -22.17
N ILE A 3 -9.30 -21.63 -22.13
CA ILE A 3 -7.98 -21.00 -22.16
C ILE A 3 -7.66 -20.55 -20.74
N LEU A 4 -6.46 -20.89 -20.25
CA LEU A 4 -5.94 -20.44 -18.96
C LEU A 4 -4.68 -19.61 -19.20
N PHE A 5 -4.70 -18.36 -18.76
CA PHE A 5 -3.52 -17.51 -18.70
C PHE A 5 -2.94 -17.52 -17.29
N LEU A 6 -1.63 -17.67 -17.21
CA LEU A 6 -0.86 -17.58 -15.97
C LEU A 6 0.17 -16.47 -16.14
N PHE A 7 0.12 -15.48 -15.26
CA PHE A 7 1.09 -14.38 -15.22
C PHE A 7 1.82 -14.42 -13.88
N ASP A 8 3.14 -14.35 -13.93
CA ASP A 8 3.99 -14.27 -12.75
C ASP A 8 4.74 -12.95 -12.79
N GLU A 9 4.47 -12.09 -11.80
CA GLU A 9 4.98 -10.73 -11.67
C GLU A 9 5.03 -9.92 -12.98
N PRO A 10 3.88 -9.73 -13.67
CA PRO A 10 3.85 -8.97 -14.92
C PRO A 10 4.37 -7.53 -14.75
N GLU A 11 4.29 -6.95 -13.55
CA GLU A 11 4.84 -5.63 -13.23
C GLU A 11 6.38 -5.54 -13.34
N SER A 12 7.11 -6.66 -13.19
CA SER A 12 8.58 -6.65 -13.12
C SER A 12 9.23 -6.19 -14.43
N PHE A 13 8.48 -6.25 -15.54
CA PHE A 13 8.92 -5.79 -16.87
C PHE A 13 8.09 -4.62 -17.42
N LEU A 14 7.10 -4.13 -16.65
CA LEU A 14 6.20 -3.07 -17.09
C LEU A 14 6.56 -1.74 -16.41
N HIS A 15 6.64 -0.68 -17.20
CA HIS A 15 6.62 0.66 -16.64
C HIS A 15 5.31 0.86 -15.83
N PRO A 16 5.32 1.53 -14.66
CA PRO A 16 4.15 1.68 -13.81
C PRO A 16 2.87 2.15 -14.54
N ASN A 17 3.03 3.05 -15.52
CA ASN A 17 1.94 3.55 -16.36
C ASN A 17 1.20 2.45 -17.18
N PHE A 18 1.82 1.29 -17.40
CA PHE A 18 1.25 0.21 -18.21
C PHE A 18 0.51 -0.84 -17.38
N ILE A 19 0.55 -0.75 -16.05
CA ILE A 19 -0.17 -1.66 -15.16
C ILE A 19 -1.69 -1.58 -15.37
N SER A 20 -2.22 -0.37 -15.55
CA SER A 20 -3.65 -0.18 -15.84
C SER A 20 -4.02 -0.79 -17.20
N ILE A 21 -3.18 -0.60 -18.22
CA ILE A 21 -3.37 -1.18 -19.56
C ILE A 21 -3.35 -2.70 -19.51
N PHE A 22 -2.41 -3.29 -18.77
CA PHE A 22 -2.37 -4.74 -18.54
C PHE A 22 -3.67 -5.24 -17.92
N SER A 23 -4.15 -4.56 -16.87
CA SER A 23 -5.40 -4.91 -16.19
C SER A 23 -6.61 -4.84 -17.14
N GLU A 24 -6.67 -3.80 -17.97
CA GLU A 24 -7.71 -3.64 -19.00
C GLU A 24 -7.69 -4.78 -20.02
N ILE A 25 -6.50 -5.18 -20.50
CA ILE A 25 -6.34 -6.27 -21.46
C ILE A 25 -6.76 -7.60 -20.85
N VAL A 26 -6.33 -7.91 -19.62
CA VAL A 26 -6.73 -9.14 -18.93
C VAL A 26 -8.24 -9.19 -18.76
N CYS A 27 -8.84 -8.12 -18.23
CA CYS A 27 -10.29 -8.00 -18.08
C CYS A 27 -11.03 -8.14 -19.41
N TYR A 28 -10.51 -7.55 -20.49
CA TYR A 28 -11.09 -7.66 -21.83
C TYR A 28 -11.17 -9.12 -22.28
N PHE A 29 -10.08 -9.88 -22.12
CA PHE A 29 -10.04 -11.27 -22.54
C PHE A 29 -10.92 -12.15 -21.67
N THR A 30 -10.86 -12.02 -20.34
CA THR A 30 -11.68 -12.85 -19.43
C THR A 30 -13.18 -12.59 -19.58
N ASN A 31 -13.58 -11.38 -19.98
CA ASN A 31 -14.99 -11.04 -20.17
C ASN A 31 -15.54 -11.40 -21.56
N ARG A 32 -14.69 -11.46 -22.59
CA ARG A 32 -15.12 -11.72 -23.97
C ARG A 32 -14.80 -13.13 -24.47
N LEU A 33 -13.79 -13.76 -23.90
CA LEU A 33 -13.41 -15.14 -24.18
C LEU A 33 -13.77 -15.99 -22.97
N TYR A 34 -14.15 -17.26 -23.19
CA TYR A 34 -14.29 -18.25 -22.12
C TYR A 34 -12.90 -18.65 -21.57
N CYS A 35 -12.17 -17.68 -21.02
CA CYS A 35 -10.84 -17.84 -20.47
C CYS A 35 -10.75 -17.40 -19.02
N ILE A 36 -9.80 -17.98 -18.30
CA ILE A 36 -9.46 -17.65 -16.92
C ILE A 36 -8.05 -17.09 -16.93
N ALA A 37 -7.80 -16.06 -16.12
CA ALA A 37 -6.46 -15.53 -15.90
C ALA A 37 -6.14 -15.57 -14.41
N ILE A 38 -4.96 -16.09 -14.07
CA ILE A 38 -4.42 -16.06 -12.71
C ILE A 38 -3.12 -15.26 -12.76
N THR A 39 -3.02 -14.25 -11.91
CA THR A 39 -1.86 -13.36 -11.85
C THR A 39 -1.27 -13.40 -10.45
N ALA A 40 -0.02 -13.84 -10.32
CA ALA A 40 0.79 -13.65 -9.13
C ALA A 40 1.48 -12.29 -9.22
N THR A 41 1.43 -11.50 -8.15
CA THR A 41 1.93 -10.12 -8.16
C THR A 41 2.25 -9.63 -6.75
N HIS A 42 3.25 -8.76 -6.65
CA HIS A 42 3.53 -7.93 -5.48
C HIS A 42 3.08 -6.47 -5.69
N SER A 43 2.54 -6.14 -6.86
CA SER A 43 2.10 -4.81 -7.22
C SER A 43 0.77 -4.44 -6.59
N ILE A 44 0.82 -3.52 -5.63
CA ILE A 44 -0.38 -2.88 -5.07
C ILE A 44 -1.20 -2.14 -6.15
N TYR A 45 -0.57 -1.75 -7.27
CA TYR A 45 -1.26 -1.10 -8.39
C TYR A 45 -2.13 -2.08 -9.16
N LEU A 46 -1.73 -3.34 -9.32
CA LEU A 46 -2.58 -4.37 -9.92
C LEU A 46 -3.76 -4.71 -9.02
N VAL A 47 -3.52 -4.82 -7.71
CA VAL A 47 -4.57 -5.04 -6.72
C VAL A 47 -5.57 -3.87 -6.71
N LYS A 48 -5.09 -2.62 -6.80
CA LYS A 48 -5.93 -1.42 -6.89
C LYS A 48 -6.82 -1.41 -8.14
N ASN A 49 -6.45 -2.10 -9.23
CA ASN A 49 -7.24 -2.18 -10.45
C ASN A 49 -8.14 -3.44 -10.51
N SER A 50 -8.23 -4.20 -9.42
CA SER A 50 -8.97 -5.46 -9.36
C SER A 50 -10.09 -5.41 -8.32
N LEU A 51 -11.16 -6.16 -8.55
CA LEU A 51 -12.25 -6.32 -7.57
C LEU A 51 -11.81 -7.23 -6.42
N GLN A 52 -12.30 -6.95 -5.21
CA GLN A 52 -11.91 -7.68 -3.99
C GLN A 52 -12.15 -9.20 -4.08
N GLU A 53 -13.21 -9.60 -4.79
CA GLU A 53 -13.59 -11.00 -4.98
C GLU A 53 -12.58 -11.81 -5.81
N ASN A 54 -11.78 -11.12 -6.63
CA ASN A 54 -10.75 -11.70 -7.49
C ASN A 54 -9.37 -11.71 -6.84
N ILE A 55 -9.26 -11.31 -5.57
CA ILE A 55 -7.98 -11.19 -4.86
C ILE A 55 -7.91 -12.22 -3.73
N VAL A 56 -6.76 -12.88 -3.67
CA VAL A 56 -6.36 -13.75 -2.57
C VAL A 56 -4.92 -13.41 -2.23
N VAL A 57 -4.66 -13.13 -0.95
CA VAL A 57 -3.33 -12.87 -0.41
C VAL A 57 -2.82 -14.13 0.27
N PHE A 58 -1.60 -14.52 -0.07
CA PHE A 58 -0.91 -15.64 0.55
C PHE A 58 -0.09 -15.12 1.72
N ARG A 59 -0.40 -15.56 2.92
CA ARG A 59 0.35 -15.25 4.14
C ARG A 59 1.18 -16.45 4.54
N LYS A 60 2.47 -16.21 4.83
CA LYS A 60 3.32 -17.22 5.46
C LYS A 60 3.30 -16.99 6.96
N ASN A 61 2.81 -17.96 7.72
CA ASN A 61 2.88 -17.96 9.18
C ASN A 61 3.59 -19.24 9.63
N ASP A 62 4.76 -19.09 10.25
CA ASP A 62 5.70 -20.18 10.55
C ASP A 62 5.99 -21.05 9.30
N GLU A 63 5.48 -22.29 9.30
CA GLU A 63 5.62 -23.28 8.22
C GLU A 63 4.33 -23.48 7.40
N LYS A 64 3.28 -22.69 7.64
CA LYS A 64 2.00 -22.79 6.95
C LYS A 64 1.74 -21.60 6.04
N ILE A 65 1.07 -21.88 4.93
CA ILE A 65 0.54 -20.86 4.02
C ILE A 65 -0.95 -20.73 4.29
N GLU A 66 -1.37 -19.53 4.67
CA GLU A 66 -2.76 -19.16 4.89
C GLU A 66 -3.25 -18.27 3.75
N LEU A 67 -4.53 -18.41 3.39
CA LEU A 67 -5.17 -17.60 2.36
C LEU A 67 -6.05 -16.55 3.02
N GLU A 68 -5.76 -15.29 2.74
CA GLU A 68 -6.51 -14.14 3.25
C GLU A 68 -7.22 -13.43 2.09
N LYS A 69 -8.48 -13.03 2.29
CA LYS A 69 -9.22 -12.22 1.33
C LYS A 69 -9.35 -10.79 1.83
N PRO A 70 -9.31 -9.77 0.95
CA PRO A 70 -9.54 -8.39 1.36
C PRO A 70 -10.91 -8.23 2.01
N SER A 71 -10.97 -7.55 3.16
CA SER A 71 -12.22 -7.20 3.84
C SER A 71 -12.80 -5.85 3.39
N PHE A 72 -12.24 -5.27 2.32
CA PHE A 72 -12.59 -3.96 1.80
C PHE A 72 -12.49 -3.94 0.26
N ASN A 73 -13.22 -3.01 -0.35
CA ASN A 73 -13.19 -2.82 -1.80
C ASN A 73 -11.81 -2.35 -2.24
N THR A 74 -11.13 -3.16 -3.04
CA THR A 74 -9.76 -2.91 -3.50
C THR A 74 -9.70 -2.01 -4.73
N PHE A 75 -10.74 -2.02 -5.58
CA PHE A 75 -10.77 -1.20 -6.78
C PHE A 75 -10.73 0.30 -6.41
N GLY A 76 -9.68 1.00 -6.83
CA GLY A 76 -9.47 2.41 -6.51
C GLY A 76 -9.05 2.70 -5.07
N ALA A 77 -8.86 1.69 -4.22
CA ALA A 77 -8.54 1.85 -2.79
C ALA A 77 -7.27 2.68 -2.54
N ASN A 78 -7.19 3.26 -1.35
CA ASN A 78 -6.01 4.03 -0.92
C ASN A 78 -4.76 3.12 -0.91
N LEU A 79 -3.65 3.61 -1.46
CA LEU A 79 -2.41 2.83 -1.57
C LEU A 79 -1.84 2.45 -0.20
N ASN A 80 -2.04 3.28 0.84
CA ASN A 80 -1.59 2.96 2.18
C ASN A 80 -2.39 1.80 2.77
N SER A 81 -3.71 1.80 2.57
CA SER A 81 -4.57 0.69 3.00
C SER A 81 -4.21 -0.62 2.29
N LEU A 82 -3.97 -0.57 0.98
CA LEU A 82 -3.52 -1.74 0.21
C LEU A 82 -2.14 -2.22 0.65
N SER A 83 -1.20 -1.30 0.85
CA SER A 83 0.16 -1.60 1.31
C SER A 83 0.13 -2.29 2.68
N TYR A 84 -0.62 -1.74 3.64
CA TYR A 84 -0.79 -2.35 4.96
C TYR A 84 -1.44 -3.74 4.87
N PHE A 85 -2.49 -3.89 4.06
CA PHE A 85 -3.15 -5.18 3.88
C PHE A 85 -2.22 -6.22 3.23
N ILE A 86 -1.45 -5.87 2.20
CA ILE A 86 -0.62 -6.83 1.46
C ILE A 86 0.67 -7.14 2.22
N PHE A 87 1.34 -6.14 2.77
CA PHE A 87 2.67 -6.28 3.38
C PHE A 87 2.65 -6.35 4.91
N GLY A 88 1.52 -6.02 5.56
CA GLY A 88 1.41 -6.03 7.02
C GLY A 88 2.37 -5.03 7.70
N PHE A 89 2.85 -5.42 8.90
CA PHE A 89 3.74 -4.62 9.75
C PHE A 89 5.15 -4.42 9.15
N GLU A 90 5.51 -5.13 8.08
CA GLU A 90 6.77 -4.89 7.36
C GLU A 90 6.64 -3.80 6.28
N SER A 91 5.48 -3.14 6.18
CA SER A 91 5.29 -2.09 5.19
C SER A 91 6.20 -0.87 5.46
N PRO A 92 6.66 -0.16 4.41
CA PRO A 92 7.39 1.10 4.56
C PRO A 92 6.68 2.15 5.45
N LEU A 93 5.35 2.04 5.59
CA LEU A 93 4.54 2.93 6.42
C LEU A 93 4.86 2.78 7.90
N GLU A 94 5.21 1.57 8.36
CA GLU A 94 5.59 1.33 9.75
C GLU A 94 6.92 2.01 10.09
N HIS A 95 7.87 1.97 9.14
CA HIS A 95 9.13 2.66 9.30
C HIS A 95 8.91 4.17 9.46
N GLU A 96 8.10 4.78 8.58
CA GLU A 96 7.75 6.19 8.68
C GLU A 96 7.08 6.51 10.03
N GLU A 97 6.09 5.71 10.43
CA GLU A 97 5.37 5.89 11.68
C GLU A 97 6.28 5.74 12.91
N SER A 98 7.27 4.84 12.87
CA SER A 98 8.28 4.68 13.92
C SER A 98 9.19 5.91 14.04
N VAL A 99 9.56 6.53 12.91
CA VAL A 99 10.37 7.75 12.88
C VAL A 99 9.55 8.92 13.43
N ILE A 100 8.28 9.05 13.03
CA ILE A 100 7.36 10.07 13.55
C ILE A 100 7.26 9.93 15.07
N LYS A 101 7.02 8.72 15.61
CA LYS A 101 6.93 8.50 17.06
C LYS A 101 8.18 8.94 17.80
N LYS A 102 9.38 8.60 17.31
CA LYS A 102 10.65 9.03 17.90
C LYS A 102 10.79 10.56 17.91
N ILE A 103 10.40 11.23 16.83
CA ILE A 103 10.45 12.70 16.77
C ILE A 103 9.46 13.32 17.74
N VAL A 104 8.23 12.78 17.83
CA VAL A 104 7.22 13.22 18.79
C VAL A 104 7.75 13.06 20.22
N GLU A 105 8.38 11.94 20.57
CA GLU A 105 8.99 11.72 21.89
C GLU A 105 10.08 12.75 22.22
N ILE A 106 10.96 13.07 21.24
CA ILE A 106 12.03 14.06 21.41
C ILE A 106 11.46 15.47 21.63
N GLU A 107 10.43 15.85 20.88
CA GLU A 107 9.88 17.20 20.87
C GLU A 107 8.69 17.39 21.84
N ARG A 108 8.29 16.35 22.57
CA ARG A 108 7.14 16.39 23.48
C ARG A 108 7.27 17.49 24.54
N TYR A 109 8.49 17.74 25.00
CA TYR A 109 8.77 18.69 26.09
C TYR A 109 9.16 20.10 25.61
N THR A 110 9.50 20.27 24.33
CA THR A 110 9.98 21.55 23.78
C THR A 110 8.83 22.46 23.34
N GLN A 111 7.59 21.93 23.26
CA GLN A 111 6.38 22.64 22.84
C GLN A 111 6.54 23.49 21.57
N LYS A 112 7.33 23.00 20.61
CA LYS A 112 7.61 23.74 19.38
C LYS A 112 6.35 24.08 18.59
N SER A 113 6.34 25.28 18.04
CA SER A 113 5.38 25.71 17.03
C SER A 113 5.60 24.95 15.71
N PHE A 114 4.59 24.96 14.86
CA PHE A 114 4.65 24.34 13.53
C PHE A 114 5.81 24.90 12.68
N ILE A 115 6.03 26.22 12.75
CA ILE A 115 7.10 26.92 12.01
C ILE A 115 8.48 26.44 12.47
N GLU A 116 8.69 26.28 13.78
CA GLU A 116 9.96 25.76 14.31
C GLU A 116 10.22 24.29 13.94
N LEU A 117 9.16 23.49 13.75
CA LEU A 117 9.29 22.13 13.22
C LEU A 117 9.70 22.15 11.74
N ILE A 118 9.13 23.04 10.93
CA ILE A 118 9.53 23.23 9.54
C ILE A 118 10.99 23.66 9.45
N ASP A 119 11.41 24.66 10.22
CA ASP A 119 12.79 25.15 10.18
C ASP A 119 13.80 24.06 10.55
N LYS A 120 13.44 23.18 11.48
CA LYS A 120 14.30 22.08 11.93
C LYS A 120 14.30 20.87 10.98
N TYR A 121 13.14 20.46 10.48
CA TYR A 121 12.96 19.18 9.79
C TYR A 121 12.61 19.30 8.30
N GLY A 122 12.19 20.47 7.82
CA GLY A 122 11.72 20.70 6.45
C GLY A 122 12.74 20.49 5.34
N LYS A 123 14.03 20.33 5.68
CA LYS A 123 15.07 19.92 4.72
C LYS A 123 15.13 18.41 4.48
N ILE A 124 14.54 17.61 5.38
CA ILE A 124 14.67 16.15 5.40
C ILE A 124 13.29 15.48 5.27
N LEU A 125 12.26 16.06 5.89
CA LEU A 125 10.91 15.54 5.91
C LEU A 125 9.98 16.34 5.00
N SER A 126 8.97 15.66 4.45
CA SER A 126 7.90 16.31 3.70
C SER A 126 7.02 17.16 4.62
N SER A 127 6.33 18.14 4.06
CA SER A 127 5.35 18.94 4.80
C SER A 127 4.26 18.08 5.42
N GLU A 128 3.80 17.04 4.72
CA GLU A 128 2.78 16.10 5.22
C GLU A 128 3.25 15.33 6.46
N THR A 129 4.50 14.85 6.47
CA THR A 129 5.08 14.19 7.64
C THR A 129 5.22 15.17 8.81
N ILE A 130 5.60 16.43 8.55
CA ILE A 130 5.71 17.48 9.59
C ILE A 130 4.33 17.84 10.16
N ASP A 131 3.30 17.96 9.32
CA ASP A 131 1.91 18.15 9.73
C ASP A 131 1.45 17.01 10.66
N ARG A 132 1.72 15.75 10.29
CA ARG A 132 1.41 14.58 11.13
C ARG A 132 2.10 14.62 12.49
N ILE A 133 3.37 15.00 12.54
CA ILE A 133 4.13 15.17 13.79
C ILE A 133 3.47 16.25 14.66
N TYR A 134 3.17 17.42 14.08
CA TYR A 134 2.56 18.53 14.80
C TYR A 134 1.19 18.16 15.38
N MET A 135 0.32 17.52 14.59
CA MET A 135 -1.00 17.07 15.04
C MET A 135 -0.91 16.10 16.22
N LYS A 136 0.05 15.16 16.20
CA LYS A 136 0.26 14.22 17.32
C LYS A 136 0.73 14.92 18.59
N LEU A 137 1.66 15.87 18.48
CA LEU A 137 2.13 16.67 19.61
C LEU A 137 1.00 17.50 20.27
N GLN A 138 -0.02 17.91 19.51
CA GLN A 138 -1.19 18.60 20.08
C GLN A 138 -2.16 17.63 20.76
N ASN A 139 -2.40 16.46 20.17
CA ASN A 139 -3.31 15.46 20.74
C ASN A 139 -2.80 14.88 22.07
N GLU A 140 -1.48 14.80 22.29
CA GLU A 140 -0.90 14.34 23.57
C GLU A 140 -0.94 15.37 24.70
N LYS A 141 -1.41 16.59 24.43
CA LYS A 141 -1.58 17.67 25.44
C LYS A 141 -2.99 17.73 26.03
N SER A 142 -3.97 17.06 25.42
CA SER A 142 -5.34 16.89 25.96
C SER A 142 -5.43 15.66 26.85
#